data_AF-A0A2H0VKZ3-F1
#
_entry.id   AF-A0A2H0VKZ3-F1
#
_cell.length_a   1.000
_cell.length_b   1.000
_cell.length_c   1.000
_cell.angle_alpha   90.00
_cell.angle_beta   90.00
_cell.angle_gamma   90.00
#
_symmetry.space_group_name_H-M   'P 1'
#
loop_
_entity.id
_entity.type
_entity.pdbx_description
1 polymer ?
#
loop_
_entity_poly.entity_id
_entity_poly.type
_entity_poly.pdbx_seq_one_letter_code
_entity_poly.pdbx_strand_id
1 'polypeptide(L)' 'MKHTKKTPSFKNEVEEQKFWASHDSTEYVDWSKAEEVVFSNLKNTTESISLRLPSSLLARIKQLANAKDVPYQSLMKMYL' A
#
# COMPACT_ATOMS: atom_id res chain seq x y z
N MET A 1 -12.75 31.25 3.88
CA MET A 1 -13.64 30.13 3.51
C MET A 1 -13.36 29.81 2.04
N LYS A 2 -12.70 28.70 1.73
CA LYS A 2 -12.49 28.32 0.32
C LYS A 2 -13.83 27.81 -0.25
N HIS A 3 -14.25 28.36 -1.38
CA HIS A 3 -15.44 27.91 -2.09
C HIS A 3 -15.10 26.64 -2.87
N THR A 4 -15.38 25.48 -2.30
CA THR A 4 -15.21 24.20 -3.00
C THR A 4 -16.37 23.96 -3.95
N LYS A 5 -16.07 23.44 -5.15
CA LYS A 5 -17.08 22.98 -6.10
C LYS A 5 -17.82 21.78 -5.51
N LYS A 6 -19.09 21.60 -5.87
CA LYS A 6 -19.87 20.43 -5.43
C LYS A 6 -19.23 19.16 -5.98
N THR A 7 -18.88 18.22 -5.10
CA THR A 7 -18.42 16.89 -5.47
C THR A 7 -19.53 16.16 -6.24
N PRO A 8 -19.25 15.61 -7.43
CA PRO A 8 -20.22 14.83 -8.18
C PRO A 8 -20.56 13.51 -7.44
N SER A 9 -21.78 13.00 -7.65
CA SER A 9 -22.19 11.69 -7.12
C SER A 9 -21.78 10.60 -8.10
N PHE A 10 -20.89 9.69 -7.69
CA PHE A 10 -20.43 8.57 -8.50
C PHE A 10 -21.27 7.32 -8.21
N LYS A 11 -21.55 6.53 -9.24
CA LYS A 11 -22.26 5.24 -9.06
C LYS A 11 -21.34 4.10 -8.72
N ASN A 12 -20.08 4.16 -9.17
CA ASN A 12 -19.08 3.11 -9.01
C ASN A 12 -17.69 3.69 -8.74
N GLU A 13 -16.85 2.93 -8.04
CA GLU A 13 -15.46 3.30 -7.70
C GLU A 13 -14.59 3.54 -8.96
N VAL A 14 -14.83 2.80 -10.04
CA VAL A 14 -14.10 2.96 -11.31
C VAL A 14 -14.38 4.32 -11.97
N GLU A 15 -15.59 4.85 -11.81
CA GLU A 15 -15.94 6.18 -12.34
C GLU A 15 -15.28 7.29 -11.52
N GLU A 16 -15.29 7.11 -10.20
CA GLU A 16 -14.62 8.00 -9.25
C GLU A 16 -13.12 8.08 -9.52
N GLN A 17 -12.44 6.94 -9.67
CA GLN A 17 -11.00 6.89 -9.94
C GLN A 17 -10.64 7.63 -11.24
N LYS A 18 -11.43 7.44 -12.31
CA LYS A 18 -11.21 8.13 -13.60
C LYS A 18 -11.40 9.65 -13.49
N PHE A 19 -12.37 10.08 -12.68
CA PHE A 19 -12.61 11.49 -12.44
C PHE A 19 -11.44 12.13 -11.68
N TRP A 20 -11.01 11.54 -10.56
CA TRP A 20 -9.88 12.06 -9.78
C TRP A 20 -8.54 11.96 -10.49
N ALA A 21 -8.36 11.01 -11.41
CA ALA A 21 -7.15 10.95 -12.25
C ALA A 21 -7.00 12.17 -13.19
N SER A 22 -8.10 12.85 -13.51
CA SER A 22 -8.13 13.98 -14.45
C SER A 22 -8.42 15.34 -13.81
N HIS A 23 -8.92 15.37 -12.57
CA HIS A 23 -9.35 16.59 -11.89
C HIS A 23 -8.54 16.84 -10.62
N ASP A 24 -8.18 18.10 -10.37
CA ASP A 24 -7.48 18.48 -9.14
C ASP A 24 -8.45 18.44 -7.94
N SER A 25 -8.11 17.62 -6.95
CA SER A 25 -8.82 17.47 -5.68
C SER A 25 -8.92 18.75 -4.84
N THR A 26 -8.01 19.72 -5.04
CA THR A 26 -8.02 20.97 -4.25
C THR A 26 -9.19 21.90 -4.58
N GLU A 27 -9.84 21.70 -5.72
CA GLU A 27 -11.03 22.47 -6.13
C GLU A 27 -12.33 21.94 -5.53
N TYR A 28 -12.35 20.69 -5.09
CA TYR A 28 -13.55 19.98 -4.64
C TYR A 28 -13.52 19.66 -3.14
N VAL A 29 -12.33 19.49 -2.55
CA VAL A 29 -12.14 19.08 -1.15
C VAL A 29 -11.46 20.20 -0.36
N ASP A 30 -12.04 20.53 0.80
CA ASP A 30 -11.43 21.48 1.74
C ASP A 30 -10.41 20.75 2.63
N TRP A 31 -9.18 20.65 2.13
CA TRP A 31 -8.05 20.05 2.83
C TRP A 31 -7.74 20.69 4.19
N SER A 32 -8.22 21.91 4.46
CA SER A 32 -8.07 22.57 5.77
C SER A 32 -8.82 21.85 6.90
N LYS A 33 -9.78 20.98 6.55
CA LYS A 33 -10.54 20.14 7.48
C LYS A 33 -10.06 18.68 7.51
N ALA A 34 -8.98 18.37 6.79
CA ALA A 34 -8.43 17.02 6.80
C ALA A 34 -7.84 16.71 8.17
N GLU A 35 -8.12 15.52 8.68
CA GLU A 35 -7.58 15.01 9.94
C GLU A 35 -6.65 13.83 9.66
N GLU A 36 -5.58 13.71 10.43
CA GLU A 36 -4.73 12.51 10.38
C GLU A 36 -5.50 11.33 10.95
N VAL A 37 -5.91 10.42 10.06
CA VAL A 37 -6.59 9.18 10.44
C VAL A 37 -5.62 8.01 10.40
N VAL A 38 -5.50 7.30 11.53
CA VAL A 38 -4.77 6.04 11.59
C VAL A 38 -5.73 4.93 11.24
N PHE A 39 -5.55 4.33 10.07
CA PHE A 39 -6.32 3.17 9.65
C PHE A 39 -5.83 1.90 10.34
N SER A 40 -6.11 1.77 11.64
CA SER A 40 -5.66 0.64 12.48
C SER A 40 -6.12 -0.73 11.96
N ASN A 41 -7.19 -0.76 11.16
CA ASN A 41 -7.83 -1.97 10.66
C ASN A 41 -7.56 -2.26 9.18
N LEU A 42 -6.75 -1.45 8.48
CA LEU A 42 -6.24 -1.82 7.16
C LEU A 42 -5.28 -3.00 7.35
N LYS A 43 -5.80 -4.21 7.14
CA LYS A 43 -4.99 -5.41 7.12
C LYS A 43 -4.13 -5.34 5.86
N ASN A 44 -2.80 -5.28 6.03
CA ASN A 44 -1.90 -5.61 4.94
C ASN A 44 -2.23 -7.05 4.50
N THR A 45 -2.89 -7.20 3.35
CA THR A 45 -3.28 -8.52 2.85
C THR A 45 -2.01 -9.28 2.49
N THR A 46 -1.76 -10.40 3.17
CA THR A 46 -0.67 -11.31 2.80
C THR A 46 -1.18 -12.30 1.77
N GLU A 47 -0.62 -12.28 0.57
CA GLU A 47 -0.88 -13.28 -0.46
C GLU A 47 0.24 -14.31 -0.50
N SER A 48 -0.13 -15.59 -0.65
CA SER A 48 0.84 -16.67 -0.77
C SER A 48 1.33 -16.77 -2.21
N ILE A 49 2.62 -16.50 -2.43
CA ILE A 49 3.26 -16.66 -3.74
C ILE A 49 4.09 -17.95 -3.78
N SER A 50 4.02 -18.68 -4.89
CA SER A 50 4.90 -19.83 -5.15
C SER A 50 6.13 -19.37 -5.94
N LEU A 51 7.30 -19.34 -5.29
CA LEU A 51 8.57 -18.94 -5.92
C LEU A 51 9.54 -20.12 -6.00
N ARG A 52 10.19 -20.31 -7.16
CA ARG A 52 11.28 -21.28 -7.32
C ARG A 52 12.63 -20.57 -7.21
N LEU A 53 13.49 -21.09 -6.33
CA LEU A 53 14.84 -20.59 -6.11
C LEU A 53 15.85 -21.75 -6.27
N PRO A 54 17.06 -21.48 -6.78
CA PRO A 54 18.15 -22.45 -6.73
C PRO A 54 18.49 -22.84 -5.28
N SER A 55 18.83 -24.12 -5.05
CA SER A 55 19.13 -24.64 -3.71
C SER A 55 20.29 -23.92 -3.02
N SER A 56 21.32 -23.55 -3.78
CA SER A 56 22.48 -22.80 -3.28
C SER A 56 22.11 -21.42 -2.76
N LEU A 57 21.19 -20.73 -3.44
CA LEU A 57 20.71 -19.41 -3.04
C LEU A 57 19.88 -19.52 -1.76
N LEU A 58 18.97 -20.50 -1.68
CA LEU A 58 18.17 -20.73 -0.49
C LEU A 58 19.04 -21.01 0.75
N ALA A 59 20.10 -21.81 0.60
CA ALA A 59 21.05 -22.08 1.66
C ALA A 59 21.74 -20.79 2.15
N ARG A 60 22.16 -19.93 1.22
CA ARG A 60 22.81 -18.66 1.55
C ARG A 60 21.86 -17.68 2.25
N ILE A 61 20.60 -17.60 1.83
CA ILE A 61 19.59 -16.77 2.49
C ILE A 61 19.36 -17.27 3.93
N LYS A 62 19.27 -18.60 4.14
CA LYS A 62 19.14 -19.18 5.49
C LYS A 62 20.34 -18.85 6.38
N GLN A 63 21.56 -18.91 5.84
CA GLN A 63 22.77 -18.54 6.57
C GLN A 63 22.75 -17.06 6.98
N LEU A 64 22.41 -16.16 6.06
CA LEU A 64 22.29 -14.72 6.35
C LEU A 64 21.21 -14.42 7.37
N ALA A 65 20.07 -15.12 7.28
CA ALA A 65 18.95 -14.96 8.20
C ALA A 65 19.35 -15.40 9.61
N ASN A 66 20.02 -16.54 9.75
CA ASN A 66 20.54 -17.01 11.02
C ASN A 66 21.59 -16.06 11.62
N ALA A 67 22.50 -15.52 10.80
CA ALA A 67 23.49 -14.54 11.25
C ALA A 67 22.85 -13.22 11.75
N LYS A 68 21.64 -12.92 11.31
CA LYS A 68 20.84 -11.75 11.72
C LYS A 68 19.80 -12.08 12.78
N ASP A 69 19.78 -13.32 13.27
CA ASP A 69 18.79 -13.84 14.22
C ASP A 69 17.33 -13.61 13.79
N VAL A 70 17.05 -13.77 12.50
CA VAL A 70 15.70 -13.63 11.92
C VAL A 70 15.34 -14.84 11.06
N PRO A 71 14.04 -15.19 10.92
CA PRO A 71 13.59 -16.19 9.97
C PRO A 71 13.90 -15.76 8.52
N TYR A 72 14.24 -16.72 7.65
CA TYR A 72 14.59 -16.40 6.26
C TYR A 72 13.42 -15.78 5.47
N GLN A 73 12.16 -16.13 5.80
CA GLN A 73 10.98 -15.49 5.21
C GLN A 73 10.84 -14.03 5.67
N SER A 74 11.14 -13.74 6.94
CA SER A 74 11.14 -12.36 7.45
C SER A 74 12.27 -11.56 6.83
N LEU A 75 13.46 -12.16 6.66
CA LEU A 75 14.57 -11.55 5.94
C LEU A 75 14.15 -11.18 4.50
N MET A 76 13.48 -12.09 3.79
CA MET A 76 12.97 -11.80 2.44
C MET A 76 11.97 -10.63 2.44
N LYS A 77 11.07 -10.55 3.43
CA LYS A 77 10.11 -9.43 3.56
C LYS A 77 10.76 -8.07 3.86
N MET A 78 11.96 -8.03 4.42
CA MET A 78 12.66 -6.76 4.68
C MET A 78 13.38 -6.19 3.46
N TYR A 79 13.71 -7.03 2.47
CA TYR A 79 14.48 -6.64 1.29
C TYR A 79 13.63 -6.45 0.02
N LEU A 80 12.40 -6.98 0.01
CA LEU A 80 11.41 -6.84 -1.07
C LEU A 80 10.42 -5.74 -0.72
#